data_AF-A0A5D0RG25-F1
#
_entry.id   AF-A0A5D0RG25-F1
#
_cell.length_a   1.000
_cell.length_b   1.000
_cell.length_c   1.000
_cell.angle_alpha   90.00
_cell.angle_beta   90.00
_cell.angle_gamma   90.00
#
_symmetry.space_group_name_H-M   'P 1'
#
loop_
_entity.id
_entity.type
_entity.pdbx_description
1 polymer ?
#
loop_
_entity_poly.entity_id
_entity_poly.type
_entity_poly.pdbx_seq_one_letter_code
_entity_poly.pdbx_strand_id
1 'polypeptide(L)'
;MSAVMVLFLVFSFIGDFSSVLYSNQLVINLSSLFYCISYFLLAYAAISRIRIFNIDKVVGICLLLVFSINSYLMFQLYSVLMVKIADATEVTLFGIKSIALLALAFVAFATYLSKDSKSSILFLATALCFGFADVLYYISNYYVFHWSFVVLDRSLHVVGLFFLFNYIIEYNRKRKKRLVLQNVSSAEGVFV
;
A
#
# COMPACT_ATOMS: atom_id res chain seq x y z
N MET A 1 1.99 -16.14 -9.74
CA MET A 1 1.86 -14.70 -9.40
C MET A 1 0.66 -14.17 -10.18
N SER A 2 -0.23 -13.35 -9.61
CA SER A 2 -1.29 -12.73 -10.44
C SER A 2 -0.66 -11.61 -11.25
N ALA A 3 -1.04 -11.47 -12.52
CA ALA A 3 -0.52 -10.43 -13.43
C ALA A 3 -0.59 -9.02 -12.81
N VAL A 4 -1.63 -8.74 -12.01
CA VAL A 4 -1.83 -7.48 -11.29
C VAL A 4 -0.70 -7.16 -10.29
N MET A 5 -0.11 -8.18 -9.65
CA MET A 5 1.00 -8.00 -8.72
C MET A 5 2.33 -7.73 -9.42
N VAL A 6 2.52 -8.30 -10.62
CA VAL A 6 3.67 -8.01 -11.47
C VAL A 6 3.56 -6.58 -12.00
N LEU A 7 2.35 -6.18 -12.42
CA LEU A 7 2.07 -4.81 -12.86
C LEU A 7 2.35 -3.78 -11.75
N PHE A 8 1.91 -4.04 -10.52
CA PHE A 8 2.26 -3.22 -9.36
C PHE A 8 3.78 -3.04 -9.22
N LEU A 9 4.54 -4.14 -9.24
CA LEU A 9 5.98 -4.11 -9.08
C LEU A 9 6.65 -3.29 -10.19
N VAL A 10 6.24 -3.49 -11.44
CA VAL A 10 6.77 -2.74 -12.59
C VAL A 10 6.51 -1.25 -12.44
N PHE A 11 5.28 -0.84 -12.08
CA PHE A 11 4.95 0.57 -11.90
C PHE A 11 5.67 1.20 -10.70
N SER A 12 5.79 0.49 -9.58
CA SER A 12 6.57 0.95 -8.42
C SER A 12 8.05 1.14 -8.80
N PHE A 13 8.62 0.19 -9.53
CA PHE A 13 10.02 0.23 -9.94
C PHE A 13 10.30 1.35 -10.94
N ILE A 14 9.36 1.61 -11.87
CA ILE A 14 9.44 2.75 -12.78
C ILE A 14 9.35 4.09 -12.02
N GLY A 15 8.52 4.16 -10.98
CA GLY A 15 8.39 5.32 -10.11
C GLY A 15 9.69 5.63 -9.37
N ASP A 16 10.33 4.60 -8.80
CA ASP A 16 11.63 4.68 -8.14
C ASP A 16 12.73 5.15 -9.09
N PHE A 17 12.85 4.51 -10.26
CA PHE A 17 13.83 4.88 -11.29
C PHE A 17 13.66 6.32 -11.77
N SER A 18 12.41 6.74 -11.99
CA SER A 18 12.07 8.09 -12.45
C SER A 18 12.44 9.16 -11.41
N SER A 19 12.27 8.88 -10.10
CA SER A 19 12.61 9.86 -9.05
C SER A 19 14.12 10.01 -8.81
N VAL A 20 14.91 8.96 -9.05
CA VAL A 20 16.36 8.96 -8.77
C VAL A 20 17.17 9.49 -9.96
N LEU A 21 16.72 9.28 -11.20
CA LEU A 21 17.54 9.58 -12.39
C LEU A 21 17.31 10.98 -12.97
N TYR A 22 16.22 11.66 -12.65
CA TYR A 22 15.86 12.92 -13.31
C TYR A 22 15.31 13.96 -12.33
N SER A 23 16.04 15.08 -12.20
CA SER A 23 15.69 16.24 -11.35
C SER A 23 14.66 17.20 -11.98
N ASN A 24 14.04 16.84 -13.10
CA ASN A 24 13.16 17.74 -13.84
C ASN A 24 11.73 17.65 -13.27
N GLN A 25 11.07 18.79 -13.03
CA GLN A 25 9.75 18.89 -12.36
C GLN A 25 8.68 17.98 -13.02
N LEU A 26 8.71 17.87 -14.35
CA LEU A 26 7.84 16.98 -15.13
C LEU A 26 8.03 15.50 -14.82
N VAL A 27 9.27 15.08 -14.55
CA VAL A 27 9.63 13.68 -14.29
C VAL A 27 9.32 13.29 -12.85
N ILE A 28 9.38 14.25 -11.93
CA ILE A 28 8.90 14.10 -10.54
C ILE A 28 7.38 13.90 -10.51
N ASN A 29 6.64 14.68 -11.30
CA ASN A 29 5.18 14.52 -11.42
C ASN A 29 4.80 13.17 -12.06
N LEU A 30 5.54 12.72 -13.07
CA LEU A 30 5.34 11.40 -13.68
C LEU A 30 5.61 10.25 -12.71
N SER A 31 6.67 10.37 -11.92
CA SER A 31 7.01 9.42 -10.84
C SER A 31 5.85 9.27 -9.85
N SER A 32 5.27 10.39 -9.40
CA SER A 32 4.11 10.40 -8.51
C SER A 32 2.88 9.70 -9.10
N LEU A 33 2.60 9.91 -10.40
CA LEU A 33 1.54 9.20 -11.12
C LEU A 33 1.76 7.68 -11.14
N PHE A 34 2.98 7.24 -11.42
CA PHE A 34 3.29 5.81 -11.44
C PHE A 34 3.16 5.16 -10.07
N TYR A 35 3.60 5.83 -9.00
CA TYR A 35 3.32 5.36 -7.64
C TYR A 35 1.82 5.28 -7.37
N CYS A 36 1.06 6.29 -7.77
CA CYS A 36 -0.38 6.33 -7.56
C CYS A 36 -1.08 5.14 -8.25
N ILE A 37 -0.74 4.87 -9.51
CA ILE A 37 -1.24 3.71 -10.27
C ILE A 37 -0.84 2.40 -9.58
N SER A 38 0.40 2.31 -9.07
CA SER A 38 0.85 1.13 -8.34
C SER A 38 0.00 0.88 -7.08
N TYR A 39 -0.29 1.92 -6.29
CA TYR A 39 -1.08 1.76 -5.07
C TYR A 39 -2.53 1.37 -5.36
N PHE A 40 -3.14 1.94 -6.40
CA PHE A 40 -4.47 1.51 -6.86
C PHE A 40 -4.47 0.05 -7.33
N LEU A 41 -3.47 -0.40 -8.07
CA LEU A 41 -3.33 -1.81 -8.49
C LEU A 41 -3.17 -2.74 -7.29
N LEU A 42 -2.40 -2.34 -6.27
CA LEU A 42 -2.21 -3.13 -5.06
C LEU A 42 -3.49 -3.20 -4.23
N ALA A 43 -4.20 -2.08 -4.08
CA ALA A 43 -5.50 -2.03 -3.42
C ALA A 43 -6.53 -2.89 -4.15
N TYR A 44 -6.62 -2.78 -5.48
CA TYR A 44 -7.49 -3.63 -6.30
C TYR A 44 -7.16 -5.12 -6.17
N ALA A 45 -5.87 -5.48 -6.21
CA ALA A 45 -5.42 -6.86 -6.03
C ALA A 45 -5.77 -7.41 -4.64
N ALA A 46 -5.74 -6.55 -3.61
CA ALA A 46 -6.14 -6.91 -2.26
C ALA A 46 -7.66 -7.08 -2.17
N ILE A 47 -8.45 -6.09 -2.61
CA ILE A 47 -9.92 -6.11 -2.59
C ILE A 47 -10.47 -7.33 -3.35
N SER A 48 -9.98 -7.58 -4.57
CA SER A 48 -10.40 -8.73 -5.39
C SER A 48 -10.21 -10.08 -4.69
N ARG A 49 -9.33 -10.16 -3.69
CA ARG A 49 -9.01 -11.39 -2.95
C ARG A 49 -9.63 -11.45 -1.55
N ILE A 50 -10.31 -10.40 -1.10
CA ILE A 50 -10.94 -10.35 0.21
C ILE A 50 -12.44 -10.56 0.06
N ARG A 51 -12.99 -11.51 0.83
CA ARG A 51 -14.43 -11.69 0.99
C ARG A 51 -14.88 -10.72 2.08
N ILE A 52 -15.06 -9.44 1.72
CA ILE A 52 -15.34 -8.32 2.66
C ILE A 52 -16.67 -8.50 3.42
N PHE A 53 -17.53 -9.42 2.97
CA PHE A 53 -18.89 -9.58 3.49
C PHE A 53 -19.04 -10.25 4.87
N ASN A 54 -17.98 -10.83 5.47
CA ASN A 54 -18.06 -11.45 6.81
C ASN A 54 -17.34 -10.62 7.89
N ILE A 55 -17.51 -9.30 7.88
CA ILE A 55 -16.94 -8.44 8.92
C ILE A 55 -17.90 -8.37 10.11
N ASP A 56 -17.44 -8.78 11.29
CA ASP A 56 -18.19 -8.65 12.54
C ASP A 56 -18.47 -7.17 12.87
N LYS A 57 -19.59 -6.91 13.53
CA LYS A 57 -20.07 -5.56 13.86
C LYS A 57 -19.04 -4.74 14.65
N VAL A 58 -18.32 -5.38 15.58
CA VAL A 58 -17.23 -4.78 16.36
C VAL A 58 -16.05 -4.41 15.47
N VAL A 59 -15.66 -5.31 14.56
CA VAL A 59 -14.57 -5.07 13.59
C VAL A 59 -14.92 -3.90 12.67
N GLY A 60 -16.18 -3.80 12.23
CA GLY A 60 -16.66 -2.68 11.41
C GLY A 60 -16.53 -1.33 12.12
N ILE A 61 -16.87 -1.26 13.41
CA ILE A 61 -16.73 -0.03 14.21
C ILE A 61 -15.24 0.36 14.36
N CYS A 62 -14.35 -0.59 14.66
CA CYS A 62 -12.91 -0.32 14.73
C CYS A 62 -12.36 0.21 13.40
N LEU A 63 -12.77 -0.40 12.28
CA LEU A 63 -12.41 0.06 10.94
C LEU A 63 -12.85 1.50 10.68
N LEU A 64 -14.10 1.81 10.99
CA LEU A 64 -14.67 3.14 10.78
C LEU A 64 -13.95 4.19 11.63
N LEU A 65 -13.65 3.87 12.89
CA LEU A 65 -12.96 4.76 13.81
C LEU A 65 -11.53 5.04 13.35
N VAL A 66 -10.75 3.99 13.05
CA VAL A 66 -9.37 4.13 12.57
C VAL A 66 -9.33 4.88 11.25
N PHE A 67 -10.23 4.56 10.31
CA PHE A 67 -10.33 5.27 9.03
C PHE A 67 -10.65 6.75 9.22
N SER A 68 -11.60 7.08 10.11
CA SER A 68 -11.99 8.47 10.36
C SER A 68 -10.85 9.29 10.94
N ILE A 69 -10.10 8.74 11.91
CA ILE A 69 -8.92 9.41 12.48
C ILE A 69 -7.85 9.64 11.41
N ASN A 70 -7.52 8.62 10.62
CA ASN A 70 -6.50 8.74 9.57
C ASN A 70 -6.93 9.70 8.44
N SER A 71 -8.20 9.67 8.05
CA SER A 71 -8.76 10.60 7.06
C SER A 71 -8.70 12.05 7.54
N TYR A 72 -9.05 12.30 8.82
CA TYR A 72 -8.93 13.61 9.42
C TYR A 72 -7.48 14.10 9.48
N LEU A 73 -6.55 13.22 9.86
CA LEU A 73 -5.12 13.57 9.91
C LEU A 73 -4.58 13.93 8.51
N MET A 74 -4.97 13.16 7.49
CA MET A 74 -4.65 13.46 6.09
C MET A 74 -5.25 14.77 5.61
N PHE A 75 -6.49 15.07 5.99
CA PHE A 75 -7.13 16.35 5.66
C PHE A 75 -6.36 17.54 6.28
N GLN A 76 -5.90 17.41 7.52
CA GLN A 76 -5.07 18.43 8.16
C GLN A 76 -3.69 18.57 7.50
N LEU A 77 -3.08 17.46 7.08
CA LEU A 77 -1.83 17.55 6.33
C LEU A 77 -2.04 18.26 4.98
N TYR A 78 -3.12 17.92 4.27
CA TYR A 78 -3.50 18.55 3.01
C TYR A 78 -3.76 20.06 3.15
N SER A 79 -4.48 20.49 4.19
CA SER A 79 -4.76 21.91 4.42
C SER A 79 -3.48 22.72 4.64
N VAL A 80 -2.50 22.16 5.36
CA VAL A 80 -1.18 22.79 5.55
C VAL A 80 -0.39 22.81 4.24
N LEU A 81 -0.41 21.72 3.47
CA LEU A 81 0.31 21.65 2.19
C LEU A 81 -0.23 22.65 1.16
N MET A 82 -1.54 22.85 1.10
CA MET A 82 -2.16 23.79 0.16
C MET A 82 -1.71 25.24 0.39
N VAL A 83 -1.26 25.58 1.61
CA VAL A 83 -0.73 26.90 1.95
C VAL A 83 0.76 27.04 1.61
N LYS A 84 1.50 25.93 1.60
CA LYS A 84 2.97 25.92 1.43
C LYS A 84 3.42 25.66 0.00
N ILE A 85 2.66 24.91 -0.78
CA ILE A 85 3.01 24.52 -2.15
C ILE A 85 2.35 25.48 -3.13
N ALA A 86 3.16 26.12 -3.98
CA ALA A 86 2.67 27.07 -4.99
C ALA A 86 2.11 26.38 -6.25
N ASP A 87 2.52 25.14 -6.55
CA ASP A 87 2.07 24.38 -7.71
C ASP A 87 0.84 23.52 -7.38
N ALA A 88 -0.32 23.89 -7.95
CA ALA A 88 -1.57 23.17 -7.77
C ALA A 88 -1.53 21.72 -8.30
N THR A 89 -0.65 21.43 -9.25
CA THR A 89 -0.50 20.09 -9.85
C THR A 89 0.15 19.12 -8.85
N GLU A 90 1.14 19.61 -8.11
CA GLU A 90 1.87 18.81 -7.13
C GLU A 90 1.00 18.50 -5.89
N VAL A 91 0.21 19.48 -5.45
CA VAL A 91 -0.77 19.32 -4.37
C VAL A 91 -1.87 18.31 -4.73
N THR A 92 -2.38 18.37 -5.95
CA THR A 92 -3.43 17.45 -6.41
C THR A 92 -2.90 16.03 -6.57
N LEU A 93 -1.71 15.86 -7.14
CA LEU A 93 -1.04 14.55 -7.21
C LEU A 93 -0.80 13.94 -5.82
N PHE A 94 -0.37 14.76 -4.86
CA PHE A 94 -0.26 14.36 -3.47
C PHE A 94 -1.59 13.89 -2.89
N GLY A 95 -2.65 14.68 -3.07
CA GLY A 95 -3.98 14.33 -2.56
C GLY A 95 -4.46 12.98 -3.10
N ILE A 96 -4.31 12.74 -4.40
CA ILE A 96 -4.73 11.49 -5.03
C ILE A 96 -3.88 10.31 -4.52
N LYS A 97 -2.55 10.48 -4.43
CA LYS A 97 -1.64 9.46 -3.89
C LYS A 97 -1.97 9.09 -2.44
N SER A 98 -2.26 10.10 -1.62
CA SER A 98 -2.65 9.93 -0.22
C SER A 98 -3.98 9.18 -0.09
N ILE A 99 -4.97 9.51 -0.92
CA ILE A 99 -6.26 8.78 -0.95
C ILE A 99 -6.04 7.31 -1.33
N ALA A 100 -5.16 7.02 -2.29
CA ALA A 100 -4.84 5.66 -2.68
C ALA A 100 -4.18 4.87 -1.53
N LEU A 101 -3.24 5.49 -0.81
CA LEU A 101 -2.59 4.90 0.36
C LEU A 101 -3.57 4.70 1.53
N LEU A 102 -4.48 5.66 1.75
CA LEU A 102 -5.54 5.55 2.76
C LEU A 102 -6.47 4.36 2.46
N ALA A 103 -6.87 4.20 1.19
CA ALA A 103 -7.67 3.06 0.74
C ALA A 103 -6.90 1.73 0.90
N LEU A 104 -5.61 1.71 0.56
CA LEU A 104 -4.76 0.54 0.75
C LEU A 104 -4.65 0.15 2.23
N ALA A 105 -4.40 1.12 3.12
CA ALA A 105 -4.33 0.91 4.56
C ALA A 105 -5.66 0.42 5.13
N PHE A 106 -6.79 0.97 4.68
CA PHE A 106 -8.13 0.52 5.05
C PHE A 106 -8.34 -0.97 4.70
N VAL A 107 -8.03 -1.36 3.46
CA VAL A 107 -8.17 -2.74 3.00
C VAL A 107 -7.22 -3.68 3.77
N ALA A 108 -6.00 -3.23 4.04
CA ALA A 108 -5.02 -4.02 4.80
C ALA A 108 -5.46 -4.23 6.25
N PHE A 109 -5.98 -3.19 6.89
CA PHE A 109 -6.50 -3.25 8.25
C PHE A 109 -7.76 -4.14 8.35
N ALA A 110 -8.66 -4.03 7.38
CA ALA A 110 -9.82 -4.92 7.29
C ALA A 110 -9.39 -6.38 7.16
N THR A 111 -8.40 -6.66 6.31
CA THR A 111 -7.87 -8.02 6.11
C THR A 111 -7.18 -8.58 7.35
N TYR A 112 -6.53 -7.71 8.11
CA TYR A 112 -5.90 -8.05 9.39
C TYR A 112 -6.97 -8.48 10.41
N LEU A 113 -7.97 -7.64 10.65
CA LEU A 113 -9.02 -7.93 11.63
C LEU A 113 -9.88 -9.15 11.26
N SER A 114 -10.12 -9.40 9.97
CA SER A 114 -10.97 -10.53 9.55
C SER A 114 -10.29 -11.90 9.58
N LYS A 115 -8.96 -11.97 9.41
CA LYS A 115 -8.27 -13.26 9.17
C LYS A 115 -7.14 -13.55 10.14
N ASP A 116 -6.73 -12.58 10.97
CA ASP A 116 -5.62 -12.64 11.93
C ASP A 116 -4.52 -13.64 11.55
N SER A 117 -3.93 -13.41 10.38
CA SER A 117 -2.96 -14.32 9.79
C SER A 117 -1.64 -13.63 9.58
N LYS A 118 -0.53 -14.38 9.64
CA LYS A 118 0.81 -13.86 9.33
C LYS A 118 0.86 -13.10 8.01
N SER A 119 0.10 -13.53 7.00
CA SER A 119 0.01 -12.86 5.70
C SER A 119 -0.74 -11.51 5.81
N SER A 120 -1.81 -11.46 6.60
CA SER A 120 -2.56 -10.22 6.82
C SER A 120 -1.72 -9.18 7.59
N ILE A 121 -0.93 -9.63 8.58
CA ILE A 121 0.00 -8.78 9.33
C ILE A 121 1.07 -8.18 8.42
N LEU A 122 1.70 -9.01 7.57
CA LEU A 122 2.72 -8.53 6.62
C LEU A 122 2.14 -7.51 5.62
N PHE A 123 0.89 -7.72 5.18
CA PHE A 123 0.21 -6.79 4.30
C PHE A 123 -0.13 -5.46 5.00
N LEU A 124 -0.59 -5.50 6.25
CA LEU A 124 -0.81 -4.30 7.07
C LEU A 124 0.49 -3.54 7.32
N ALA A 125 1.57 -4.23 7.70
CA ALA A 125 2.88 -3.63 7.89
C ALA A 125 3.38 -2.93 6.62
N THR A 126 3.18 -3.53 5.45
CA THR A 126 3.50 -2.92 4.15
C THR A 126 2.74 -1.60 3.96
N ALA A 127 1.42 -1.61 4.14
CA ALA A 127 0.58 -0.44 3.93
C ALA A 127 0.93 0.71 4.90
N LEU A 128 1.22 0.38 6.17
CA LEU A 128 1.68 1.35 7.16
C LEU A 128 3.04 1.94 6.80
N CYS A 129 4.01 1.10 6.40
CA CYS A 129 5.33 1.58 5.98
C CYS A 129 5.23 2.55 4.79
N PHE A 130 4.40 2.24 3.79
CA PHE A 130 4.19 3.14 2.65
C PHE A 130 3.46 4.42 3.03
N GLY A 131 2.43 4.34 3.89
CA GLY A 131 1.74 5.53 4.39
C GLY A 131 2.67 6.47 5.17
N PHE A 132 3.47 5.93 6.09
CA PHE A 132 4.42 6.73 6.86
C PHE A 132 5.57 7.29 6.00
N ALA A 133 6.11 6.50 5.07
CA ALA A 133 7.13 6.97 4.13
C ALA A 133 6.62 8.16 3.30
N ASP A 134 5.37 8.09 2.83
CA ASP A 134 4.77 9.17 2.06
C ASP A 134 4.65 10.45 2.89
N VAL A 135 4.07 10.37 4.09
CA VAL A 135 3.94 11.54 4.99
C VAL A 135 5.29 12.15 5.31
N LEU A 136 6.31 11.34 5.59
CA LEU A 136 7.67 11.80 5.90
C LEU A 136 8.33 12.50 4.71
N TYR A 137 8.16 11.97 3.49
CA TYR A 137 8.64 12.62 2.28
C TYR A 137 8.11 14.05 2.15
N TYR A 138 6.81 14.25 2.43
CA TYR A 138 6.21 15.58 2.38
C TYR A 138 6.70 16.51 3.48
N ILE A 139 6.78 16.02 4.72
CA ILE A 139 7.31 16.80 5.84
C ILE A 139 8.75 17.23 5.53
N SER A 140 9.56 16.34 4.97
CA SER A 140 10.96 16.61 4.64
C SER A 140 11.12 17.62 3.50
N ASN A 141 10.28 17.57 2.47
CA ASN A 141 10.43 18.45 1.32
C ASN A 141 9.79 19.83 1.48
N TYR A 142 8.70 19.96 2.26
CA TYR A 142 7.92 21.20 2.32
C TYR A 142 7.84 21.86 3.70
N TYR A 143 8.20 21.14 4.77
CA TYR A 143 8.06 21.66 6.13
C TYR A 143 9.42 21.85 6.81
N VAL A 144 10.12 20.76 7.10
CA VAL A 144 11.43 20.78 7.78
C VAL A 144 12.36 19.86 7.00
N PHE A 145 13.17 20.45 6.13
CA PHE A 145 14.23 19.72 5.47
C PHE A 145 15.31 19.36 6.49
N HIS A 146 15.34 18.08 6.88
CA HIS A 146 16.40 17.52 7.70
C HIS A 146 16.81 16.17 7.13
N TRP A 147 18.12 15.94 7.03
CA TRP A 147 18.66 14.73 6.40
C TRP A 147 18.16 13.44 7.05
N SER A 148 17.94 13.47 8.37
CA SER A 148 17.34 12.37 9.13
C SER A 148 15.96 11.96 8.61
N PHE A 149 15.12 12.91 8.20
CA PHE A 149 13.79 12.61 7.66
C PHE A 149 13.87 11.99 6.26
N VAL A 150 14.80 12.47 5.43
CA VAL A 150 15.06 11.91 4.10
C VAL A 150 15.50 10.44 4.20
N VAL A 151 16.46 10.14 5.08
CA VAL A 151 16.91 8.76 5.29
C VAL A 151 15.79 7.89 5.88
N LEU A 152 14.98 8.46 6.77
CA LEU A 152 13.86 7.75 7.38
C LEU A 152 12.77 7.42 6.34
N ASP A 153 12.41 8.35 5.44
CA ASP A 153 11.43 8.08 4.38
C ASP A 153 11.89 6.92 3.47
N ARG A 154 13.16 6.93 3.04
CA ARG A 154 13.68 5.92 2.11
C ARG A 154 13.79 4.57 2.79
N SER A 155 14.24 4.54 4.05
CA SER A 155 14.33 3.31 4.82
C SER A 155 12.95 2.69 5.06
N LEU A 156 11.93 3.47 5.41
CA LEU A 156 10.55 2.98 5.56
C LEU A 156 10.00 2.45 4.24
N HIS A 157 10.29 3.10 3.11
CA HIS A 157 9.84 2.61 1.82
C HIS A 157 10.47 1.25 1.48
N VAL A 158 11.79 1.09 1.68
CA VAL A 158 12.51 -0.18 1.47
C VAL A 158 12.01 -1.28 2.41
N VAL A 159 11.79 -0.95 3.68
CA VAL A 159 11.24 -1.90 4.67
C VAL A 159 9.81 -2.31 4.28
N GLY A 160 9.00 -1.39 3.77
CA GLY A 160 7.67 -1.68 3.23
C GLY A 160 7.73 -2.67 2.06
N LEU A 161 8.63 -2.46 1.11
CA LEU A 161 8.88 -3.40 0.01
C LEU A 161 9.32 -4.78 0.52
N PHE A 162 10.20 -4.83 1.51
CA PHE A 162 10.63 -6.08 2.15
C PHE A 162 9.46 -6.86 2.76
N PHE A 163 8.55 -6.19 3.47
CA PHE A 163 7.35 -6.83 4.00
C PHE A 163 6.41 -7.30 2.89
N LEU A 164 6.29 -6.54 1.80
CA LEU A 164 5.46 -6.93 0.66
C LEU A 164 5.98 -8.20 -0.01
N PHE A 165 7.30 -8.33 -0.21
CA PHE A 165 7.88 -9.56 -0.78
C PHE A 165 7.60 -10.76 0.11
N ASN A 166 7.79 -10.61 1.43
CA ASN A 166 7.48 -11.67 2.39
C ASN A 166 5.98 -12.04 2.36
N TYR A 167 5.10 -11.05 2.23
CA TYR A 167 3.67 -11.29 2.04
C TYR A 167 3.39 -12.14 0.79
N ILE A 168 4.00 -11.79 -0.35
CA ILE A 168 3.84 -12.50 -1.63
C ILE A 168 4.30 -13.96 -1.51
N ILE A 169 5.46 -14.19 -0.90
CA ILE A 169 6.04 -15.52 -0.71
C ILE A 169 5.12 -16.38 0.16
N GLU A 170 4.72 -15.86 1.31
CA GLU A 170 3.86 -16.59 2.26
C GLU A 170 2.50 -16.92 1.62
N TYR A 171 1.94 -15.98 0.86
CA TYR A 171 0.69 -16.19 0.14
C TYR A 171 0.82 -17.30 -0.92
N ASN A 172 1.86 -17.25 -1.76
CA ASN A 172 2.09 -18.26 -2.79
C ASN A 172 2.34 -19.65 -2.19
N ARG A 173 3.06 -19.72 -1.06
CA ARG A 173 3.29 -20.97 -0.31
C ARG A 173 1.98 -21.60 0.15
N LYS A 174 1.06 -20.81 0.74
CA LYS A 174 -0.27 -21.28 1.15
C LYS A 174 -1.11 -21.73 -0.04
N ARG A 175 -1.06 -21.02 -1.17
CA ARG A 175 -1.76 -21.42 -2.40
C ARG A 175 -1.26 -22.76 -2.94
N LYS A 176 0.06 -22.95 -3.03
CA LYS A 176 0.66 -24.21 -3.51
C LYS A 176 0.25 -25.39 -2.63
N LYS A 177 0.28 -25.23 -1.30
CA LYS A 177 -0.19 -26.26 -0.36
C LYS A 177 -1.65 -26.66 -0.60
N ARG A 178 -2.55 -25.69 -0.83
CA ARG A 178 -3.97 -25.98 -1.11
C ARG A 178 -4.18 -26.75 -2.41
N LEU A 179 -3.46 -26.39 -3.48
CA LEU A 179 -3.54 -27.08 -4.77
C LEU A 179 -3.05 -28.53 -4.66
N VAL A 180 -1.96 -28.78 -3.94
CA VAL A 180 -1.47 -30.14 -3.70
C VAL A 180 -2.50 -30.95 -2.90
N LEU A 181 -3.07 -30.39 -1.84
CA LEU A 181 -4.08 -31.07 -1.04
C LEU A 181 -5.34 -31.41 -1.86
N GLN A 182 -5.77 -30.49 -2.72
CA GLN A 182 -6.91 -30.69 -3.61
C GLN A 182 -6.64 -31.81 -4.62
N ASN A 183 -5.45 -31.83 -5.23
CA ASN A 183 -5.07 -32.87 -6.17
C ASN A 183 -4.99 -34.26 -5.52
N VAL A 184 -4.51 -34.35 -4.27
CA VAL A 184 -4.47 -35.61 -3.51
C VAL A 184 -5.89 -36.09 -3.17
N SER A 185 -6.75 -35.19 -2.67
CA SER A 185 -8.15 -35.52 -2.36
C SER A 185 -8.97 -35.92 -3.60
N SER A 186 -8.72 -35.28 -4.75
CA SER A 186 -9.32 -35.69 -6.02
C SER A 186 -8.79 -37.02 -6.55
N ALA A 187 -7.57 -37.42 -6.21
CA ALA A 187 -7.04 -38.74 -6.58
C ALA A 187 -7.67 -39.84 -5.70
N GLU A 188 -7.83 -39.62 -4.39
CA GLU A 188 -8.44 -40.58 -3.47
C GLU A 188 -9.95 -40.79 -3.73
N GLY A 189 -10.67 -39.74 -4.13
CA GLY A 189 -12.09 -39.83 -4.48
C GLY A 189 -12.39 -40.57 -5.80
N VAL A 190 -11.39 -40.98 -6.56
CA VAL A 190 -11.53 -41.78 -7.80
C VAL A 190 -11.32 -43.28 -7.53
N PHE A 191 -10.81 -43.66 -6.35
CA PHE A 191 -10.58 -45.05 -5.96
C PHE A 191 -11.69 -45.66 -5.08
N VAL A 192 -12.86 -45.03 -5.00
CA VAL A 192 -14.05 -45.54 -4.28
C VAL A 192 -15.20 -45.77 -5.25
#